data_AF-A0A914ZBM8-F1
#
_entry.id   AF-A0A914ZBM8-F1
#
_cell.length_a   1.000
_cell.length_b   1.000
_cell.length_c   1.000
_cell.angle_alpha   90.00
_cell.angle_beta   90.00
_cell.angle_gamma   90.00
#
_symmetry.space_group_name_H-M   'P 1'
#
loop_
_entity.id
_entity.type
_entity.pdbx_description
1 polymer ?
#
loop_
_entity_poly.entity_id
_entity_poly.type
_entity_poly.pdbx_seq_one_letter_code
_entity_poly.pdbx_strand_id
1 'polypeptide(L)'
;MLISHIFSSILFRKIGCHRVILVSLILSAVSTTAIPFLLSSGHNAIIGIRVIQGIAFGPVFNFIGKNAVAWASLKEQLWFLCTCISALIVS
;
A
#
# COMPACT_ATOMS: atom_id res chain seq x y z
N MET A 1 -0.28 4.38 11.08
CA MET A 1 0.73 4.00 10.06
C MET A 1 1.60 2.83 10.50
N LEU A 2 2.30 2.86 11.64
CA LEU A 2 3.11 1.71 12.14
C LEU A 2 2.28 0.43 12.38
N ILE A 3 1.06 0.55 12.90
CA ILE A 3 0.19 -0.61 13.17
C ILE A 3 -0.18 -1.38 11.90
N SER A 4 -0.37 -0.66 10.79
CA SER A 4 -0.73 -1.25 9.49
C SER A 4 0.44 -2.03 8.89
N HIS A 5 1.67 -1.58 9.11
CA HIS A 5 2.87 -2.29 8.68
C HIS A 5 3.04 -3.62 9.40
N ILE A 6 2.86 -3.64 10.72
CA ILE A 6 3.01 -4.85 11.54
C ILE A 6 1.91 -5.86 11.20
N PHE A 7 0.67 -5.39 11.08
CA PHE A 7 -0.46 -6.24 10.70
C PHE A 7 -0.27 -6.83 9.29
N SER A 8 0.20 -6.01 8.36
CA SER A 8 0.48 -6.45 6.99
C SER A 8 1.60 -7.50 6.92
N SER A 9 2.67 -7.34 7.68
CA SER A 9 3.75 -8.35 7.78
C SER A 9 3.25 -9.73 8.22
N ILE A 10 2.30 -9.76 9.18
CA ILE A 10 1.67 -11.00 9.66
C ILE A 10 0.78 -11.59 8.56
N LEU A 11 -0.04 -10.75 7.92
CA LEU A 11 -0.98 -11.17 6.88
C LEU A 11 -0.25 -11.71 5.63
N PHE A 12 0.86 -11.08 5.25
CA PHE A 12 1.72 -11.53 4.16
C PHE A 12 2.32 -12.92 4.37
N ARG A 13 2.52 -13.34 5.63
CA ARG A 13 3.11 -14.64 5.95
C ARG A 13 2.07 -15.79 5.88
N LYS A 14 0.77 -15.48 6.04
CA LYS A 14 -0.32 -16.48 6.00
C LYS A 14 -1.01 -16.61 4.64
N ILE A 15 -1.20 -15.52 3.90
CA ILE A 15 -2.09 -15.47 2.72
C ILE A 15 -1.30 -15.29 1.39
N GLY A 16 0.00 -15.00 1.49
CA GLY A 16 0.88 -14.77 0.35
C GLY A 16 0.93 -13.31 -0.09
N CYS A 17 2.11 -12.88 -0.55
CA CYS A 17 2.41 -11.48 -0.85
C CYS A 17 1.46 -10.86 -1.90
N HIS A 18 1.18 -11.61 -2.96
CA HIS A 18 0.46 -11.11 -4.13
C HIS A 18 -1.04 -10.90 -3.90
N ARG A 19 -1.66 -11.70 -3.01
CA ARG A 19 -3.10 -11.58 -2.72
C ARG A 19 -3.40 -10.40 -1.81
N VAL A 20 -2.55 -10.18 -0.81
CA VAL A 20 -2.70 -9.08 0.14
C VAL A 20 -2.53 -7.73 -0.57
N ILE A 21 -1.55 -7.60 -1.46
CA ILE A 21 -1.35 -6.35 -2.21
C ILE A 21 -2.52 -6.05 -3.16
N LEU A 22 -3.09 -7.07 -3.82
CA LEU A 22 -4.26 -6.91 -4.69
C LEU A 22 -5.47 -6.38 -3.92
N VAL A 23 -5.78 -6.99 -2.77
CA VAL A 23 -6.90 -6.54 -1.92
C VAL A 23 -6.68 -5.12 -1.41
N SER A 24 -5.45 -4.78 -1.01
CA SER A 24 -5.12 -3.43 -0.55
C SER A 24 -5.19 -2.38 -1.66
N LEU A 25 -4.76 -2.72 -2.88
CA LEU A 25 -4.89 -1.85 -4.07
C LEU A 25 -6.36 -1.60 -4.43
N ILE A 26 -7.19 -2.65 -4.44
CA ILE A 26 -8.62 -2.52 -4.72
C ILE A 26 -9.29 -1.63 -3.65
N LEU A 27 -8.98 -1.86 -2.37
CA LEU A 27 -9.52 -1.05 -1.28
C LEU A 27 -9.10 0.43 -1.39
N SER A 28 -7.85 0.69 -1.78
CA SER A 28 -7.35 2.05 -2.01
C SER A 28 -8.04 2.72 -3.20
N ALA A 29 -8.24 1.99 -4.30
CA ALA A 29 -8.95 2.49 -5.48
C ALA A 29 -10.41 2.85 -5.15
N VAL A 30 -11.14 1.95 -4.46
CA VAL A 30 -12.51 2.19 -4.02
C VAL A 30 -12.59 3.41 -3.08
N SER A 31 -11.66 3.51 -2.14
CA SER A 31 -11.57 4.67 -1.23
C SER A 31 -11.33 5.97 -1.98
N THR A 32 -10.52 5.94 -3.05
CA THR A 32 -10.21 7.12 -3.87
C THR A 32 -11.40 7.55 -4.72
N THR A 33 -12.11 6.59 -5.32
CA THR A 33 -13.34 6.86 -6.09
C THR A 33 -14.47 7.39 -5.21
N ALA A 34 -14.50 7.04 -3.91
CA ALA A 34 -15.50 7.53 -2.97
C ALA A 34 -15.27 8.98 -2.49
N ILE A 35 -14.05 9.54 -2.63
CA ILE A 35 -13.72 10.93 -2.24
C ILE A 35 -14.61 11.96 -2.96
N PRO A 36 -14.78 11.96 -4.29
CA PRO A 36 -15.61 12.95 -4.98
C PRO A 36 -17.09 12.89 -4.58
N PHE A 37 -17.61 11.71 -4.23
CA PHE A 37 -18.99 11.55 -3.77
C PHE A 37 -19.20 12.05 -2.33
N LEU A 38 -18.16 11.96 -1.49
CA LEU A 38 -18.22 12.39 -0.08
C LEU A 38 -17.92 13.88 0.13
N LEU A 39 -17.46 14.61 -0.90
CA LEU A 39 -17.24 16.06 -0.84
C LEU A 39 -18.50 16.83 -0.43
N SER A 40 -19.68 16.30 -0.75
CA SER A 40 -20.95 16.95 -0.41
C SER A 40 -21.41 16.71 1.05
N SER A 41 -20.78 15.78 1.78
CA SER A 41 -21.29 15.30 3.08
C SER A 41 -20.53 15.82 4.31
N GLY A 42 -19.51 16.69 4.13
CA GLY A 42 -18.81 17.40 5.21
C GLY A 42 -17.41 16.87 5.57
N HIS A 43 -16.64 17.70 6.29
CA HIS A 43 -15.21 17.50 6.59
C HIS A 43 -14.88 16.17 7.29
N ASN A 44 -15.77 15.66 8.15
CA ASN A 44 -15.54 14.43 8.93
C ASN A 44 -15.46 13.19 8.03
N ALA A 45 -16.22 13.16 6.93
CA ALA A 45 -16.24 12.04 6.00
C ALA A 45 -14.93 11.94 5.21
N ILE A 46 -14.32 13.09 4.89
CA ILE A 46 -13.02 13.17 4.21
C ILE A 46 -11.90 12.66 5.13
N ILE A 47 -11.93 13.00 6.41
CA ILE A 47 -10.94 12.51 7.38
C ILE A 47 -11.00 10.99 7.50
N GLY A 48 -12.21 10.42 7.63
CA GLY A 48 -12.40 8.98 7.72
C GLY A 48 -11.84 8.23 6.50
N ILE A 49 -12.13 8.72 5.29
CA ILE A 49 -11.68 8.05 4.07
C ILE A 49 -10.16 8.15 3.86
N ARG A 50 -9.55 9.27 4.28
CA ARG A 50 -8.09 9.44 4.27
C ARG A 50 -7.38 8.48 5.23
N VAL A 51 -7.97 8.22 6.39
CA VAL A 51 -7.44 7.22 7.35
C VAL A 51 -7.50 5.82 6.74
N ILE A 52 -8.62 5.46 6.11
CA ILE A 52 -8.78 4.16 5.44
C ILE A 52 -7.77 4.02 4.29
N GLN A 53 -7.60 5.07 3.47
CA GLN A 53 -6.63 5.10 2.38
C GLN A 53 -5.19 4.94 2.90
N GLY A 54 -4.84 5.60 4.01
CA GLY A 54 -3.52 5.45 4.65
C GLY A 54 -3.27 4.05 5.21
N ILE A 55 -4.30 3.38 5.74
CA ILE A 55 -4.20 1.99 6.18
C ILE A 55 -4.01 1.05 4.98
N ALA A 56 -4.70 1.32 3.87
CA ALA A 56 -4.58 0.55 2.62
C ALA A 56 -3.21 0.70 1.95
N PHE A 57 -2.50 1.81 2.16
CA PHE A 57 -1.15 2.04 1.63
C PHE A 57 -0.02 1.39 2.44
N GLY A 58 -0.22 1.12 3.73
CA GLY A 58 0.81 0.52 4.60
C GLY A 58 1.44 -0.80 4.08
N PRO A 59 0.69 -1.73 3.47
CA PRO A 59 1.23 -2.97 2.92
C PRO A 59 2.20 -2.82 1.74
N VAL A 60 2.13 -1.71 1.00
CA VAL A 60 2.82 -1.55 -0.29
C VAL A 60 4.33 -1.60 -0.13
N PHE A 61 4.87 -0.90 0.87
CA PHE A 61 6.32 -0.89 1.13
C PHE A 61 6.88 -2.26 1.52
N ASN A 62 6.13 -3.03 2.31
CA ASN A 62 6.53 -4.39 2.70
C ASN A 62 6.49 -5.35 1.50
N PHE A 63 5.52 -5.17 0.60
CA PHE A 63 5.42 -5.94 -0.64
C PHE A 63 6.62 -5.68 -1.56
N ILE A 64 6.97 -4.41 -1.78
CA ILE A 64 8.13 -4.03 -2.61
C ILE A 64 9.42 -4.63 -2.06
N GLY A 65 9.65 -4.54 -0.74
CA GLY A 65 10.82 -5.15 -0.11
C GLY A 65 10.90 -6.67 -0.32
N LYS A 66 9.79 -7.39 -0.14
CA LYS A 66 9.76 -8.85 -0.38
C LYS A 66 9.92 -9.23 -1.85
N ASN A 67 9.32 -8.47 -2.76
CA ASN A 67 9.39 -8.74 -4.18
C ASN A 67 10.78 -8.43 -4.76
N ALA A 68 11.42 -7.35 -4.29
CA ALA A 68 12.80 -7.00 -4.66
C ALA A 68 13.79 -8.09 -4.28
N VAL A 69 13.64 -8.71 -3.10
CA VAL A 69 14.48 -9.83 -2.65
C VAL A 69 14.29 -11.08 -3.51
N ALA A 70 13.06 -11.34 -3.97
CA ALA A 70 12.77 -12.51 -4.81
C ALA A 70 13.25 -12.36 -6.26
N TRP A 71 13.38 -11.13 -6.77
CA TRP A 71 13.66 -10.87 -8.19
C TRP A 71 15.08 -10.34 -8.48
N ALA A 72 15.71 -9.61 -7.56
CA ALA A 72 16.98 -8.95 -7.86
C ALA A 72 18.20 -9.72 -7.31
N SER A 73 19.26 -9.79 -8.13
CA SER A 73 20.58 -10.26 -7.73
C SER A 73 21.12 -9.38 -6.59
N LEU A 74 21.92 -9.94 -5.66
CA LEU A 74 22.35 -9.26 -4.43
C LEU A 74 23.00 -7.87 -4.66
N LYS A 75 23.56 -7.62 -5.85
CA LYS A 75 24.18 -6.34 -6.23
C LYS A 75 23.18 -5.28 -6.75
N GLU A 76 22.01 -5.70 -7.25
CA GLU A 76 21.04 -4.81 -7.90
C GLU A 76 19.78 -4.55 -7.05
N GLN A 77 19.63 -5.25 -5.93
CA GLN A 77 18.48 -5.10 -5.01
C GLN A 77 18.23 -3.65 -4.58
N LEU A 78 19.31 -2.89 -4.32
CA LEU A 78 19.21 -1.48 -3.92
C LEU A 78 18.72 -0.58 -5.06
N TRP A 79 19.16 -0.83 -6.30
CA TRP A 79 18.71 -0.08 -7.47
C TRP A 79 17.23 -0.36 -7.77
N PHE A 80 16.82 -1.62 -7.76
CA PHE A 80 15.42 -2.00 -7.94
C PHE A 80 14.50 -1.42 -6.87
N LEU A 81 14.91 -1.48 -5.60
CA LEU A 81 14.15 -0.90 -4.50
C LEU A 81 13.99 0.62 -4.67
N CYS A 82 15.06 1.31 -5.06
CA CYS A 82 15.02 2.76 -5.27
C CYS A 82 14.04 3.14 -6.39
N THR A 83 14.11 2.46 -7.55
CA THR A 83 13.19 2.71 -8.66
C THR A 83 11.72 2.45 -8.28
N CYS A 84 11.43 1.38 -7.55
CA CYS A 84 10.06 1.10 -7.09
C CYS A 84 9.54 2.16 -6.12
N ILE A 85 10.39 2.68 -5.23
CA ILE A 85 10.01 3.75 -4.30
C ILE A 85 9.77 5.06 -5.06
N SER A 86 10.63 5.40 -6.02
CA SER A 86 10.45 6.59 -6.86
C SER A 86 9.14 6.54 -7.67
N ALA A 87 8.80 5.38 -8.23
CA ALA A 87 7.54 5.19 -8.96
C ALA A 87 6.32 5.37 -8.05
N LEU A 88 6.39 4.90 -6.79
CA LEU A 88 5.32 5.04 -5.82
C LEU A 88 5.09 6.50 -5.37
N ILE A 89 6.14 7.31 -5.30
CA ILE A 89 6.04 8.73 -4.94
C ILE A 89 5.40 9.57 -6.05
N VAL A 90 5.57 9.16 -7.30
CA VAL A 90 5.02 9.84 -8.49
C VAL A 90 3.55 9.48 -8.77
N SER A 91 3.07 8.37 -8.19
CA SER A 91 1.71 7.83 -8.40
C SER A 91 0.72 8.36 -7.36
#